data_AF-A0A451AME5-F1
#
_entry.id   AF-A0A451AME5-F1
#
_cell.length_a   1.000
_cell.length_b   1.000
_cell.length_c   1.000
_cell.angle_alpha   90.00
_cell.angle_beta   90.00
_cell.angle_gamma   90.00
#
_symmetry.space_group_name_H-M   'P 1'
#
loop_
_entity.id
_entity.type
_entity.pdbx_description
1 polymer ?
#
loop_
_entity_poly.entity_id
_entity_poly.type
_entity_poly.pdbx_seq_one_letter_code
_entity_poly.pdbx_strand_id
1 'polypeptide(L)' 'DKSLLVQSVLDSPAKVLLLPRPRRFGKTLNLSMLRTFFDRNMIDSAELFRGLAIERAGQEYTVHQGRYPVVFLTL' A
#
# COMPACT_ATOMS: atom_id res chain seq x y z
N ASP A 1 -8.89 -0.11 -10.25
CA ASP A 1 -8.71 -0.14 -8.76
C ASP A 1 -7.83 1.05 -8.34
N LYS A 2 -7.48 1.22 -7.05
CA LYS A 2 -6.67 2.35 -6.54
C LYS A 2 -5.24 1.96 -6.14
N SER A 3 -4.75 0.79 -6.58
CA SER A 3 -3.46 0.24 -6.12
C SER A 3 -2.24 1.08 -6.49
N LEU A 4 -2.31 1.95 -7.49
CA LEU A 4 -1.24 2.89 -7.82
C LEU A 4 -0.91 3.90 -6.71
N LEU A 5 -1.74 4.01 -5.66
CA LEU A 5 -1.34 4.71 -4.44
C LEU A 5 -0.05 4.14 -3.85
N VAL A 6 0.17 2.82 -3.96
CA VAL A 6 1.41 2.16 -3.51
C VAL A 6 2.61 2.72 -4.26
N GLN A 7 2.51 2.79 -5.60
CA GLN A 7 3.54 3.40 -6.44
C GLN A 7 3.78 4.85 -6.03
N SER A 8 2.73 5.67 -5.87
CA SER A 8 2.88 7.06 -5.44
C SER A 8 3.57 7.23 -4.08
N VAL A 9 3.42 6.25 -3.17
CA VAL A 9 4.11 6.22 -1.88
C VAL A 9 5.59 5.85 -2.06
N LEU A 10 5.90 4.85 -2.91
CA LEU A 10 7.27 4.40 -3.18
C LEU A 10 8.10 5.42 -3.96
N ASP A 11 7.48 6.12 -4.92
CA ASP A 11 8.13 7.16 -5.74
C ASP A 11 8.36 8.46 -4.96
N SER A 12 7.73 8.61 -3.79
CA SER A 12 7.89 9.82 -3.01
C SER A 12 9.29 9.88 -2.38
N PRO A 13 10.04 10.98 -2.58
CA PRO A 13 11.31 11.18 -1.88
C PRO A 13 11.13 11.53 -0.40
N ALA A 14 9.88 11.72 0.05
CA ALA A 14 9.58 12.13 1.41
C ALA A 14 9.78 10.97 2.39
N LYS A 15 10.55 11.20 3.46
CA LYS A 15 10.70 10.24 4.56
C LYS A 15 9.40 10.04 5.35
N VAL A 16 8.53 11.04 5.35
CA VAL A 16 7.24 11.03 6.05
C VAL A 16 6.19 11.55 5.09
N LEU A 17 5.16 10.74 4.87
CA LEU A 17 4.00 11.07 4.04
C LEU A 17 2.79 11.33 4.95
N LEU A 18 2.34 12.58 5.00
CA LEU A 18 1.09 12.95 5.66
C LEU A 18 -0.06 12.85 4.66
N LEU A 19 -0.99 11.93 4.88
CA LEU A 19 -2.22 11.81 4.09
C LEU A 19 -3.38 12.47 4.86
N PRO A 20 -3.59 13.80 4.75
CA PRO A 20 -4.56 14.54 5.56
C PRO A 20 -5.96 13.96 5.38
N ARG A 21 -6.81 13.89 6.41
CA ARG A 21 -8.11 13.19 6.39
C ARG A 21 -9.34 14.11 6.16
N PRO A 22 -9.67 14.55 4.92
CA PRO A 22 -10.98 15.16 4.66
C PRO A 22 -12.11 14.13 4.78
N ARG A 23 -13.30 14.59 5.23
CA ARG A 23 -14.49 13.74 5.42
C ARG A 23 -14.91 13.04 4.10
N ARG A 24 -15.39 11.79 4.20
CA ARG A 24 -15.94 10.94 3.11
C ARG A 24 -14.96 10.47 2.03
N PHE A 25 -13.68 10.75 2.15
CA PHE A 25 -12.67 10.11 1.29
C PHE A 25 -12.38 8.70 1.83
N GLY A 26 -12.48 7.66 1.00
CA GLY A 26 -12.34 6.22 1.34
C GLY A 26 -10.96 5.80 1.89
N LYS A 27 -10.54 6.41 3.00
CA LYS A 27 -9.19 6.36 3.57
C LYS A 27 -8.91 5.11 4.35
N THR A 28 -9.91 4.52 5.00
CA THR A 28 -9.75 3.23 5.67
C THR A 28 -9.28 2.19 4.66
N LEU A 29 -9.91 2.14 3.48
CA LEU A 29 -9.50 1.22 2.41
C LEU A 29 -8.07 1.49 1.94
N ASN A 30 -7.69 2.74 1.71
CA ASN A 30 -6.34 3.08 1.27
C ASN A 30 -5.27 2.70 2.31
N LEU A 31 -5.51 3.00 3.60
CA LEU A 31 -4.57 2.66 4.68
C LEU A 31 -4.48 1.14 4.89
N SER A 32 -5.61 0.43 4.83
CA SER A 32 -5.62 -1.03 4.86
C SER A 32 -4.88 -1.62 3.66
N MET A 33 -5.05 -1.08 2.45
CA MET A 33 -4.34 -1.53 1.25
C MET A 33 -2.83 -1.34 1.37
N LEU A 34 -2.37 -0.17 1.86
CA LEU A 34 -0.94 0.07 2.09
C LEU A 34 -0.38 -0.92 3.13
N ARG A 35 -1.11 -1.16 4.23
CA ARG A 35 -0.73 -2.20 5.20
C ARG A 35 -0.64 -3.57 4.53
N THR A 36 -1.69 -4.00 3.84
CA THR A 36 -1.74 -5.32 3.19
C THR A 36 -0.65 -5.49 2.15
N PHE A 37 -0.29 -4.43 1.42
CA PHE A 37 0.79 -4.49 0.45
C PHE A 37 2.16 -4.64 1.11
N PHE A 38 2.47 -3.86 2.15
CA PHE A 38 3.84 -3.83 2.71
C PHE A 38 4.08 -4.83 3.86
N ASP A 39 3.05 -5.20 4.63
CA ASP A 39 3.18 -5.96 5.87
C ASP A 39 3.59 -7.42 5.61
N ARG A 40 4.80 -7.78 6.06
CA ARG A 40 5.33 -9.15 5.96
C ARG A 40 4.51 -10.20 6.72
N ASN A 41 3.69 -9.77 7.67
CA ASN A 41 2.84 -10.68 8.44
C ASN A 41 1.49 -10.93 7.75
N MET A 42 1.21 -10.28 6.62
CA MET A 42 0.01 -10.54 5.82
C MET A 42 0.23 -11.70 4.86
N ILE A 43 -0.25 -12.88 5.28
CA ILE A 43 -0.21 -14.13 4.52
C ILE A 43 -1.06 -13.97 3.25
N ASP A 44 -0.56 -14.50 2.13
CA ASP A 44 -1.22 -14.51 0.81
C ASP A 44 -1.63 -13.14 0.26
N SER A 45 -1.01 -12.06 0.76
CA SER A 45 -1.28 -10.70 0.25
C SER A 45 -0.94 -10.54 -1.23
N ALA A 46 -0.01 -11.34 -1.77
CA ALA A 46 0.34 -11.41 -3.20
C ALA A 46 -0.90 -11.53 -4.10
N GLU A 47 -1.78 -12.48 -3.78
CA GLU A 47 -2.97 -12.79 -4.58
C GLU A 47 -3.95 -11.61 -4.66
N LEU A 48 -4.03 -10.80 -3.61
CA LEU A 48 -4.94 -9.65 -3.55
C LEU A 48 -4.59 -8.54 -4.54
N PHE A 49 -3.34 -8.49 -5.01
CA PHE A 49 -2.87 -7.50 -5.97
C PHE A 49 -2.71 -8.06 -7.38
N ARG A 50 -2.98 -9.36 -7.58
CA ARG A 50 -2.91 -9.99 -8.90
C ARG A 50 -3.88 -9.34 -9.87
N GLY A 51 -3.39 -9.00 -11.06
CA GLY A 51 -4.11 -8.32 -12.12
C GLY A 51 -4.39 -6.84 -11.86
N LEU A 52 -4.03 -6.28 -10.70
CA LEU A 52 -4.25 -4.87 -10.37
C LEU A 52 -3.20 -3.97 -11.02
N ALA A 53 -3.47 -2.66 -11.02
CA ALA A 53 -2.60 -1.67 -11.63
C ALA A 53 -1.17 -1.68 -11.05
N ILE A 54 -0.99 -1.91 -9.75
CA ILE A 54 0.33 -1.97 -9.11
C ILE A 54 1.17 -3.18 -9.55
N GLU A 55 0.55 -4.34 -9.81
CA GLU A 55 1.29 -5.51 -10.33
C GLU A 55 1.80 -5.22 -11.75
N ARG A 56 0.95 -4.59 -12.57
CA ARG A 56 1.28 -4.19 -13.94
C ARG A 56 2.30 -3.06 -14.00
N ALA A 57 2.47 -2.28 -12.93
CA ALA A 57 3.44 -1.20 -12.85
C ALA A 57 4.89 -1.71 -12.84
N GLY A 58 5.12 -2.97 -12.48
CA GLY A 58 6.39 -3.66 -12.69
C GLY A 58 7.08 -4.14 -11.42
N GLN A 59 8.18 -4.89 -11.62
CA GLN A 59 8.93 -5.53 -10.53
C GLN A 59 9.56 -4.56 -9.54
N GLU A 60 9.86 -3.34 -9.98
CA GLU A 60 10.37 -2.28 -9.11
C GLU A 60 9.43 -1.95 -7.94
N TYR A 61 8.12 -2.14 -8.11
CA TYR A 61 7.14 -1.98 -7.03
C TYR A 61 6.79 -3.30 -6.34
N THR A 62 6.59 -4.39 -7.10
CA THR A 62 6.13 -5.66 -6.51
C THR A 62 7.18 -6.31 -5.59
N VAL A 63 8.46 -5.99 -5.75
CA VAL A 63 9.54 -6.44 -4.85
C VAL A 63 9.39 -5.91 -3.41
N HIS A 64 8.55 -4.89 -3.20
CA HIS A 64 8.24 -4.33 -1.89
C HIS A 64 7.07 -5.05 -1.18
N GLN A 65 6.36 -5.92 -1.90
CA GLN A 65 5.17 -6.58 -1.38
C GLN A 65 5.52 -7.59 -0.29
N GLY A 66 4.81 -7.53 0.85
CA GLY A 66 4.99 -8.43 2.00
C GLY A 66 6.41 -8.39 2.60
N ARG A 67 7.16 -7.30 2.42
CA ARG A 67 8.59 -7.25 2.77
C ARG A 67 8.88 -6.60 4.12
N TYR A 68 8.00 -5.73 4.59
CA TYR A 68 8.31 -4.81 5.69
C TYR A 68 7.53 -5.15 6.96
N PRO A 69 8.13 -4.98 8.16
CA PRO A 69 7.35 -4.94 9.38
C PRO A 69 6.51 -3.65 9.38
N VAL A 70 5.18 -3.78 9.45
CA VAL A 70 4.26 -2.64 9.49
C VAL A 70 3.62 -2.53 10.87
N VAL A 71 3.75 -1.37 11.50
CA VAL A 71 2.99 -1.01 12.71
C VAL A 71 1.74 -0.24 12.28
N PHE A 72 0.58 -0.81 12.57
CA PHE A 72 -0.71 -0.20 12.23
C PHE A 72 -1.48 0.12 13.52
N LEU A 73 -1.61 1.42 13.81
CA LEU A 73 -2.31 1.90 14.99
C LEU A 73 -3.75 2.24 14.65
N THR A 74 -4.69 1.69 15.40
CA THR A 74 -6.11 2.06 15.38
C THR A 74 -6.53 2.55 16.75
N LEU A 75 -7.57 3.38 16.80
CA LEU A 75 -8.28 3.69 18.05
C LEU A 75 -9.23 2.55 18.41
#